data_AF-A0A3C0G732-F1
#
_entry.id   AF-A0A3C0G732-F1
#
_cell.length_a   1.000
_cell.length_b   1.000
_cell.length_c   1.000
_cell.angle_alpha   90.00
_cell.angle_beta   90.00
_cell.angle_gamma   90.00
#
_symmetry.space_group_name_H-M   'P 1'
#
loop_
_entity.id
_entity.type
_entity.pdbx_description
1 polymer ?
#
loop_
_entity_poly.entity_id
_entity_poly.type
_entity_poly.pdbx_seq_one_letter_code
_entity_poly.pdbx_strand_id
1 'polypeptide(L)'
;MSQQESILKDLKVGDLVYHALYGKKWIGVIVAFKDIEHVKSEPKEKALVRIQPGTKFENFFKDSTISTYKINDNLGYISSHWLFKLEKKEKWRH
;
A
#
# COMPACT_ATOMS: atom_id res chain seq x y z
N MET A 1 9.22 -9.08 -16.98
CA MET A 1 9.68 -8.11 -15.96
C MET A 1 9.48 -8.77 -14.61
N SER A 2 10.51 -8.92 -13.77
CA SER A 2 10.32 -9.58 -12.48
C SER A 2 9.40 -8.70 -11.62
N GLN A 3 8.40 -9.31 -10.99
CA GLN A 3 7.53 -8.57 -10.08
C GLN A 3 8.36 -8.15 -8.88
N GLN A 4 8.33 -6.86 -8.57
CA GLN A 4 9.00 -6.32 -7.39
C GLN A 4 8.16 -6.70 -6.17
N GLU A 5 8.80 -7.30 -5.16
CA GLU A 5 8.14 -7.78 -3.95
C GLU A 5 8.66 -7.01 -2.73
N SER A 6 7.80 -6.87 -1.73
CA SER A 6 8.16 -6.28 -0.44
C SER A 6 9.09 -7.23 0.29
N ILE A 7 10.23 -6.70 0.72
CA ILE A 7 11.22 -7.44 1.51
C ILE A 7 10.65 -7.73 2.92
N LEU A 8 9.68 -6.93 3.38
CA LEU A 8 9.16 -6.96 4.74
C LEU A 8 7.80 -7.65 4.89
N LYS A 9 6.98 -7.74 3.84
CA LYS A 9 5.55 -8.12 3.99
C LYS A 9 4.96 -9.10 2.99
N ASP A 10 5.76 -9.80 2.18
CA ASP A 10 5.27 -10.73 1.14
C ASP A 10 4.11 -10.10 0.33
N LEU A 11 4.31 -8.84 -0.04
CA LEU A 11 3.40 -8.05 -0.88
C LEU A 11 4.04 -7.88 -2.24
N LYS A 12 3.24 -7.93 -3.31
CA LYS A 12 3.75 -7.83 -4.68
C LYS A 12 3.15 -6.64 -5.40
N VAL A 13 3.88 -6.12 -6.38
CA VAL A 13 3.28 -5.16 -7.33
C VAL A 13 2.06 -5.81 -7.99
N GLY A 14 0.93 -5.10 -7.98
CA GLY A 14 -0.37 -5.62 -8.40
C GLY A 14 -1.26 -6.08 -7.24
N ASP A 15 -0.72 -6.24 -6.03
CA ASP A 15 -1.55 -6.60 -4.88
C ASP A 15 -2.48 -5.45 -4.47
N LEU A 16 -3.67 -5.86 -4.00
CA LEU A 16 -4.67 -4.97 -3.44
C LEU A 16 -4.32 -4.62 -1.99
N VAL A 17 -4.44 -3.33 -1.65
CA VAL A 17 -4.09 -2.80 -0.33
C VAL A 17 -5.32 -2.34 0.44
N TYR A 18 -5.35 -2.67 1.72
CA TYR A 18 -6.32 -2.20 2.69
C TYR A 18 -5.58 -1.30 3.70
N HIS A 19 -6.14 -0.13 4.05
CA HIS A 19 -5.55 0.81 5.02
C HIS A 19 -5.04 0.10 6.29
N ALA A 20 -3.83 0.42 6.77
CA ALA A 20 -3.40 0.03 8.11
C ALA A 20 -3.32 1.20 9.10
N LEU A 21 -3.34 0.76 10.36
CA LEU A 21 -3.65 1.46 11.60
C LEU A 21 -5.11 1.93 11.76
N TYR A 22 -5.92 2.03 10.70
CA TYR A 22 -7.33 2.43 10.84
C TYR A 22 -8.28 1.92 9.74
N GLY A 23 -8.37 0.60 9.49
CA GLY A 23 -9.42 0.07 8.62
C GLY A 23 -9.27 -1.38 8.12
N LYS A 24 -10.31 -1.85 7.44
CA LYS A 24 -10.42 -3.18 6.77
C LYS A 24 -10.90 -3.05 5.31
N LYS A 25 -10.74 -1.88 4.70
CA LYS A 25 -11.34 -1.59 3.39
C LYS A 25 -10.26 -1.40 2.33
N TRP A 26 -10.54 -1.95 1.16
CA TRP A 26 -9.66 -1.86 0.01
C TRP A 26 -9.64 -0.43 -0.51
N ILE A 27 -8.45 0.08 -0.78
CA ILE A 27 -8.24 1.49 -1.13
C ILE A 27 -7.50 1.68 -2.45
N GLY A 28 -6.70 0.71 -2.88
CA GLY A 28 -5.86 0.87 -4.06
C GLY A 28 -4.95 -0.32 -4.32
N VAL A 29 -4.11 -0.18 -5.35
CA VAL A 29 -3.19 -1.21 -5.85
C VAL A 29 -1.75 -0.75 -5.63
N ILE A 30 -0.87 -1.67 -5.23
CA ILE A 30 0.58 -1.41 -5.20
C ILE A 30 1.10 -1.36 -6.62
N VAL A 31 1.74 -0.26 -6.99
CA VAL A 31 2.32 -0.09 -8.33
C VAL A 31 3.85 -0.12 -8.31
N ALA A 32 4.49 0.11 -7.17
CA ALA A 32 5.93 -0.03 -6.98
C ALA A 32 6.30 -0.11 -5.49
N PHE A 33 7.51 -0.59 -5.20
CA PHE A 33 8.14 -0.45 -3.88
C PHE A 33 9.36 0.47 -3.98
N LYS A 34 9.58 1.24 -2.92
CA LYS A 34 10.77 2.09 -2.77
C LYS A 34 11.40 1.81 -1.42
N ASP A 35 12.64 1.32 -1.47
CA ASP A 35 13.52 1.28 -0.30
C ASP A 35 13.98 2.70 0.03
N ILE A 36 13.91 3.06 1.31
CA ILE A 36 14.54 4.27 1.81
C ILE A 36 15.84 3.83 2.44
N GLU A 37 16.96 4.21 1.82
CA GLU A 37 18.29 3.89 2.30
C GLU A 37 18.46 4.27 3.78
N HIS A 38 18.75 3.24 4.58
CA HIS A 38 19.36 3.23 5.91
C HIS A 38 19.29 4.52 6.74
N VAL A 39 18.11 4.82 7.30
CA VAL A 39 18.06 5.55 8.57
C VAL A 39 18.30 4.53 9.68
N LYS A 40 19.34 4.76 10.49
CA LYS A 40 20.00 3.86 11.47
C LYS A 40 19.14 3.10 12.50
N SER A 41 17.80 3.13 12.44
CA SER A 41 16.96 2.49 13.45
C SER A 41 15.87 1.54 12.97
N GLU A 42 15.53 1.46 11.68
CA GLU A 42 14.63 0.40 11.15
C GLU A 42 14.49 0.52 9.63
N PRO A 43 14.47 -0.59 8.86
CA PRO A 43 14.17 -0.55 7.43
C PRO A 43 12.73 -0.05 7.22
N LYS A 44 12.58 1.13 6.62
CA LYS A 44 11.27 1.72 6.25
C LYS A 44 11.08 1.61 4.74
N GLU A 45 10.64 0.45 4.28
CA GLU A 45 10.14 0.30 2.92
C GLU A 45 8.82 1.08 2.75
N LYS A 46 8.67 1.74 1.61
CA LYS A 46 7.41 2.38 1.21
C LYS A 46 6.84 1.72 -0.02
N ALA A 47 5.54 1.47 0.00
CA ALA A 47 4.79 1.08 -1.16
C ALA A 47 4.23 2.32 -1.86
N LEU A 48 4.37 2.40 -3.17
CA LEU A 48 3.65 3.34 -4.00
C LEU A 48 2.26 2.76 -4.30
N VAL A 49 1.22 3.45 -3.86
CA VAL A 49 -0.17 2.98 -3.94
C VAL A 49 -0.97 3.91 -4.83
N ARG A 50 -1.64 3.32 -5.84
CA ARG A 50 -2.63 4.01 -6.65
C ARG A 50 -4.04 3.70 -6.15
N ILE A 51 -4.76 4.72 -5.71
CA ILE A 51 -6.15 4.61 -5.29
C ILE A 51 -7.04 4.34 -6.50
N GLN A 52 -8.03 3.46 -6.32
CA GLN A 52 -9.01 3.21 -7.36
C GLN A 52 -10.01 4.38 -7.44
N PRO A 53 -10.21 4.98 -8.64
CA PRO A 53 -11.22 6.02 -8.85
C PRO A 53 -12.64 5.56 -8.50
N GLY A 54 -13.50 6.49 -8.12
CA GLY A 54 -14.91 6.21 -7.77
C GLY A 54 -15.11 5.43 -6.46
N THR A 55 -14.04 5.12 -5.72
CA THR A 55 -14.15 4.60 -4.36
C THR A 55 -14.32 5.75 -3.37
N LYS A 56 -14.87 5.46 -2.19
CA LYS A 56 -14.94 6.42 -1.08
C LYS A 56 -13.57 6.91 -0.56
N PHE A 57 -12.47 6.37 -1.11
CA PHE A 57 -11.10 6.72 -0.79
C PHE A 57 -10.41 7.46 -1.92
N GLU A 58 -11.10 7.79 -3.02
CA GLU A 58 -10.53 8.51 -4.17
C GLU A 58 -9.73 9.75 -3.75
N ASN A 59 -10.24 10.50 -2.76
CA ASN A 59 -9.56 11.67 -2.22
C ASN A 59 -8.59 11.38 -1.07
N PHE A 60 -8.21 10.12 -0.81
CA PHE A 60 -7.41 9.76 0.35
C PHE A 60 -6.10 10.54 0.43
N PHE A 61 -5.33 10.59 -0.67
CA PHE A 61 -4.08 11.35 -0.69
C PHE A 61 -4.30 12.87 -0.83
N LYS A 62 -5.48 13.29 -1.29
CA LYS A 62 -5.88 14.70 -1.33
C LYS A 62 -6.22 15.24 0.06
N ASP A 63 -6.91 14.44 0.86
CA ASP A 63 -7.37 14.77 2.22
C ASP A 63 -6.32 14.43 3.29
N SER A 64 -5.33 13.61 2.93
CA SER A 64 -4.20 13.30 3.81
C SER A 64 -3.36 14.55 4.05
N THR A 65 -3.10 14.84 5.33
CA THR A 65 -2.20 15.91 5.76
C THR A 65 -0.72 15.61 5.45
N ILE A 66 -0.41 14.40 4.97
CA ILE A 66 0.97 13.95 4.72
C ILE A 66 1.38 14.29 3.28
N SER A 67 1.55 15.59 3.02
CA SER A 67 1.92 16.12 1.69
C SER A 67 3.24 15.55 1.15
N THR A 68 4.16 15.18 2.04
CA THR A 68 5.50 14.65 1.68
C THR A 68 5.43 13.32 0.93
N TYR A 69 4.32 12.59 1.00
CA TYR A 69 4.16 11.29 0.34
C TYR A 69 3.17 11.30 -0.82
N LYS A 70 2.52 12.44 -1.08
CA LYS A 70 1.62 12.61 -2.20
C LYS A 70 2.42 12.83 -3.49
N ILE A 71 2.13 12.06 -4.54
CA ILE A 71 2.61 12.34 -5.89
C ILE A 71 1.53 13.09 -6.67
N ASN A 72 0.29 12.61 -6.59
CA ASN A 72 -0.90 13.29 -7.11
C ASN A 72 -2.13 12.90 -6.28
N ASP A 73 -3.33 13.34 -6.69
CA ASP A 73 -4.57 13.12 -5.93
C ASP A 73 -4.91 11.64 -5.67
N ASN A 74 -4.53 10.74 -6.59
CA ASN A 74 -4.86 9.31 -6.53
C ASN A 74 -3.61 8.42 -6.36
N LEU A 75 -2.41 8.99 -6.15
CA LEU A 75 -1.15 8.26 -6.11
C LEU A 75 -0.23 8.82 -5.03
N GLY A 76 0.23 7.96 -4.14
CA GLY A 76 1.13 8.35 -3.07
C GLY A 76 1.83 7.18 -2.40
N TYR A 77 2.86 7.51 -1.63
CA TYR A 77 3.62 6.54 -0.85
C TYR A 77 2.95 6.29 0.50
N ILE A 78 2.90 5.03 0.88
CA ILE A 78 2.48 4.60 2.22
C ILE A 78 3.60 3.72 2.78
N SER A 79 3.91 3.89 4.06
CA SER A 79 4.83 2.98 4.77
C SER A 79 4.30 1.56 4.63
N SER A 80 5.11 0.60 4.17
CA SER A 80 4.62 -0.78 4.00
C SER A 80 4.20 -1.41 5.33
N HIS A 81 4.81 -0.98 6.45
CA HIS A 81 4.34 -1.33 7.80
C HIS A 81 2.86 -0.95 8.04
N TRP A 82 2.35 0.06 7.33
CA TRP A 82 0.94 0.45 7.33
C TRP A 82 0.11 -0.21 6.21
N LEU A 83 0.47 -1.39 5.74
CA LEU A 83 -0.39 -2.18 4.88
C LEU A 83 -0.78 -3.49 5.57
N PHE A 84 -2.07 -3.83 5.55
CA PHE A 84 -2.55 -5.13 6.00
C PHE A 84 -3.18 -5.86 4.81
N LYS A 85 -2.70 -7.08 4.55
CA LYS A 85 -3.32 -8.01 3.61
C LYS A 85 -4.41 -8.77 4.36
N LEU A 86 -5.69 -8.54 4.03
CA LEU A 86 -6.78 -9.42 4.48
C LEU A 86 -6.84 -10.61 3.52
N GLU A 87 -6.05 -11.64 3.78
CA GLU A 87 -6.39 -12.97 3.29
C GLU A 87 -7.35 -13.62 4.29
N LYS A 88 -8.62 -13.80 3.91
CA LYS A 88 -9.47 -14.79 4.57
C LYS A 88 -9.79 -15.92 3.58
N LYS A 89 -9.14 -17.06 3.82
CA LYS A 89 -9.23 -18.35 3.10
C LYS A 89 -10.66 -18.92 3.11
N GLU A 90 -11.07 -19.53 2.00
CA GLU A 90 -11.89 -20.75 2.02
C GLU A 90 -11.57 -21.62 0.80
N LYS A 91 -10.87 -22.75 1.03
CA LYS A 91 -10.93 -23.89 0.11
C LYS A 91 -12.32 -24.47 0.27
N TRP A 92 -13.15 -24.34 -0.77
CA TRP A 92 -14.32 -25.17 -0.93
C TRP A 92 -13.83 -26.62 -1.10
N ARG A 93 -13.97 -27.44 -0.05
CA ARG A 93 -13.93 -28.89 -0.20
C ARG A 93 -15.33 -29.30 -0.66
N HIS A 94 -15.43 -29.64 -1.95
CA HIS A 94 -16.48 -30.53 -2.44
C HIS A 94 -16.09 -31.97 -2.09
#